data_AF-A0A453PLM0-F1
#
_entry.id   AF-A0A453PLM0-F1
#
_cell.length_a   1.000
_cell.length_b   1.000
_cell.length_c   1.000
_cell.angle_alpha   90.00
_cell.angle_beta   90.00
_cell.angle_gamma   90.00
#
_symmetry.space_group_name_H-M   'P 1'
#
loop_
_entity.id
_entity.type
_entity.pdbx_description
1 polymer ?
#
loop_
_entity_poly.entity_id
_entity_poly.type
_entity_poly.pdbx_seq_one_letter_code
_entity_poly.pdbx_strand_id
1 'polypeptide(L)'
;MKYHSQTLGYVIGGTNMRSEANQLVKGVNLLVATPGRLLDHLKSTGGFNYKGLKCLIIDEADRILEQNFEEDMKQIFKRLPQNRQTVLFSATQTQKVEDFATFTFGKKEERQRELVYVGVDDSELKPTVDGLQQGYCVIPSEKRFLVLYTFLRKMQLMKQKVKVMVFFSSCSSVKFHAEFLNFIGIECHEIHGQLKQQKRTTTFFQFSKEESGILLYTNVAARGLDIPNVDYIVQYDPPDDPKDYIHRVGRTARGDKGQGRAFLFLLPEELKLLIYLHASNISLTEYEFSEKHVPKSQSKLEKIVAGNYFLNQSAKEAYRSYLLAYNSHSMKDIFDVHQLDLKKVAASFCFNSPPKVNLNLESSASRHRKMRKVDGRKRHGISPSNPYGRRGGCDHMDLARF
;
A
#
# COMPACT_ATOMS: atom_id res chain seq x y z
N MET A 1 -0.92 6.67 33.12
CA MET A 1 -2.36 6.54 33.44
C MET A 1 -2.77 6.93 34.87
N LYS A 2 -1.92 7.55 35.70
CA LYS A 2 -2.16 7.73 37.15
C LYS A 2 -3.32 8.67 37.57
N TYR A 3 -3.93 9.43 36.64
CA TYR A 3 -4.92 10.49 36.96
C TYR A 3 -6.16 10.55 36.03
N HIS A 4 -6.44 9.52 35.23
CA HIS A 4 -7.54 9.55 34.26
C HIS A 4 -8.57 8.48 34.62
N SER A 5 -9.82 8.88 34.79
CA SER A 5 -10.97 7.99 35.04
C SER A 5 -11.56 7.38 33.77
N GLN A 6 -11.01 7.73 32.60
CA GLN A 6 -11.55 7.34 31.30
C GLN A 6 -11.20 5.88 30.98
N THR A 7 -12.20 5.10 30.61
CA THR A 7 -12.03 3.73 30.10
C THR A 7 -11.84 3.74 28.59
N LEU A 8 -10.89 2.94 28.11
CA LEU A 8 -10.63 2.73 26.69
C LEU A 8 -11.17 1.37 26.24
N GLY A 9 -11.80 1.36 25.08
CA GLY A 9 -12.23 0.15 24.39
C GLY A 9 -11.88 0.23 22.91
N TYR A 10 -11.76 -0.93 22.27
CA TYR A 10 -11.65 -1.01 20.83
C TYR A 10 -12.54 -2.13 20.30
N VAL A 11 -13.18 -1.90 19.15
CA VAL A 11 -13.99 -2.92 18.48
C VAL A 11 -13.64 -3.00 17.01
N ILE A 12 -13.03 -4.12 16.62
CA ILE A 12 -12.45 -4.29 15.29
C ILE A 12 -12.84 -5.64 14.68
N GLY A 13 -12.70 -5.77 13.37
CA GLY A 13 -12.86 -7.07 12.72
C GLY A 13 -11.84 -8.10 13.25
N GLY A 14 -12.27 -9.35 13.41
CA GLY A 14 -11.38 -10.47 13.78
C GLY A 14 -11.15 -10.70 15.28
N THR A 15 -11.75 -9.89 16.15
CA THR A 15 -11.77 -10.04 17.61
C THR A 15 -13.09 -10.67 18.10
N ASN A 16 -13.09 -11.17 19.34
CA ASN A 16 -14.23 -11.88 19.92
C ASN A 16 -15.39 -10.92 20.26
N MET A 17 -16.46 -11.00 19.47
CA MET A 17 -17.66 -10.16 19.59
C MET A 17 -18.30 -10.17 20.99
N ARG A 18 -18.30 -11.32 21.67
CA ARG A 18 -18.91 -11.44 23.01
C ARG A 18 -18.11 -10.71 24.07
N SER A 19 -16.78 -10.76 23.98
CA SER A 19 -15.89 -10.01 24.86
C SER A 19 -16.07 -8.50 24.66
N GLU A 20 -16.13 -8.06 23.40
CA GLU A 20 -16.40 -6.67 23.02
C GLU A 20 -17.75 -6.19 23.56
N ALA A 21 -18.83 -6.96 23.33
CA ALA A 21 -20.17 -6.65 23.84
C ALA A 21 -20.18 -6.51 25.37
N ASN A 22 -19.56 -7.44 26.10
CA ASN A 22 -19.47 -7.36 27.56
C ASN A 22 -18.71 -6.12 28.04
N GLN A 23 -17.66 -5.69 27.32
CA GLN A 23 -16.94 -4.46 27.62
C GLN A 23 -17.79 -3.21 27.34
N LEU A 24 -18.49 -3.19 26.20
CA LEU A 24 -19.36 -2.08 25.81
C LEU A 24 -20.53 -1.89 26.78
N VAL A 25 -21.14 -2.97 27.27
CA VAL A 25 -22.24 -2.94 28.25
C VAL A 25 -21.80 -2.39 29.60
N LYS A 26 -20.55 -2.67 30.01
CA LYS A 26 -19.97 -2.07 31.23
C LYS A 26 -19.76 -0.56 31.11
N GLY A 27 -19.72 -0.03 29.89
CA GLY A 27 -19.48 1.37 29.60
C GLY A 27 -18.02 1.64 29.23
N VAL A 28 -17.85 2.36 28.11
CA VAL A 28 -16.55 2.79 27.58
C VAL A 28 -16.62 4.28 27.32
N ASN A 29 -15.62 5.05 27.78
CA ASN A 29 -15.59 6.48 27.52
C ASN A 29 -14.94 6.83 26.16
N LEU A 30 -13.88 6.10 25.80
CA LEU A 30 -13.14 6.29 24.54
C LEU A 30 -13.15 4.98 23.76
N LEU A 31 -13.82 4.98 22.61
CA LEU A 31 -13.97 3.80 21.76
C LEU A 31 -13.28 4.02 20.41
N VAL A 32 -12.34 3.14 20.06
CA VAL A 32 -11.74 3.07 18.72
C VAL A 32 -12.39 1.93 17.95
N ALA A 33 -12.88 2.17 16.73
CA ALA A 33 -13.62 1.15 16.02
C ALA A 33 -13.43 1.18 14.50
N THR A 34 -13.47 0.01 13.87
CA THR A 34 -13.66 -0.10 12.42
C THR A 34 -15.14 -0.01 12.06
N PRO A 35 -15.55 0.69 10.99
CA PRO A 35 -16.95 0.97 10.67
C PRO A 35 -17.88 -0.25 10.73
N GLY A 36 -17.56 -1.33 10.00
CA GLY A 36 -18.40 -2.54 9.97
C GLY A 36 -18.65 -3.14 11.37
N ARG A 37 -17.58 -3.33 12.16
CA ARG A 37 -17.71 -3.88 13.53
C ARG A 37 -18.46 -2.93 14.47
N LEU A 38 -18.27 -1.63 14.35
CA LEU A 38 -19.04 -0.65 15.12
C LEU A 38 -20.53 -0.76 14.80
N LEU A 39 -20.87 -0.85 13.51
CA LEU A 39 -22.25 -0.97 13.06
C LEU A 39 -22.91 -2.26 13.58
N ASP A 40 -22.18 -3.37 13.60
CA ASP A 40 -22.65 -4.63 14.20
C ASP A 40 -23.04 -4.43 15.67
N HIS A 41 -22.18 -3.80 16.47
CA HIS A 41 -22.47 -3.52 17.89
C HIS A 41 -23.63 -2.54 18.07
N LEU A 42 -23.72 -1.49 17.25
CA LEU A 42 -24.84 -0.54 17.27
C LEU A 42 -26.19 -1.19 16.93
N LYS A 43 -26.18 -2.28 16.14
CA LYS A 43 -27.39 -3.04 15.76
C LYS A 43 -27.75 -4.13 16.77
N SER A 44 -26.76 -4.86 17.28
CA SER A 44 -26.98 -6.15 17.96
C SER A 44 -26.64 -6.17 19.45
N THR A 45 -25.83 -5.24 19.96
CA THR A 45 -25.39 -5.25 21.35
C THR A 45 -26.37 -4.49 22.24
N GLY A 46 -27.26 -5.25 22.89
CA GLY A 46 -28.15 -4.71 23.92
C GLY A 46 -27.35 -4.13 25.09
N GLY A 47 -27.72 -2.93 25.56
CA GLY A 47 -27.05 -2.25 26.67
C GLY A 47 -25.83 -1.39 26.28
N PHE A 48 -25.43 -1.36 25.00
CA PHE A 48 -24.40 -0.42 24.55
C PHE A 48 -24.94 1.02 24.56
N ASN A 49 -24.47 1.83 25.50
CA ASN A 49 -24.92 3.21 25.66
C ASN A 49 -24.06 4.20 24.85
N TYR A 50 -24.52 4.55 23.65
CA TYR A 50 -23.91 5.56 22.77
C TYR A 50 -24.70 6.88 22.71
N LYS A 51 -25.79 7.02 23.49
CA LYS A 51 -26.65 8.21 23.47
C LYS A 51 -25.95 9.46 24.03
N GLY A 52 -24.95 9.26 24.90
CA GLY A 52 -24.15 10.33 25.51
C GLY A 52 -22.91 10.76 24.71
N LEU A 53 -22.73 10.28 23.47
CA LEU A 53 -21.55 10.58 22.66
C LEU A 53 -21.34 12.09 22.50
N LYS A 54 -20.15 12.57 22.87
CA LYS A 54 -19.79 14.01 22.80
C LYS A 54 -18.96 14.36 21.59
N CYS A 55 -18.06 13.46 21.16
CA CYS A 55 -17.16 13.69 20.04
C CYS A 55 -17.11 12.44 19.16
N LEU A 56 -17.15 12.64 17.84
CA LEU A 56 -16.90 11.61 16.83
C LEU A 56 -15.69 12.03 16.00
N ILE A 57 -14.64 11.21 16.01
CA ILE A 57 -13.47 11.40 15.18
C ILE A 57 -13.51 10.37 14.05
N ILE A 58 -13.43 10.84 12.82
CA ILE A 58 -13.31 10.03 11.63
C ILE A 58 -11.89 10.22 11.13
N ASP A 59 -11.06 9.21 11.30
CA ASP A 59 -9.66 9.23 10.88
C ASP A 59 -9.50 8.50 9.53
N GLU A 60 -8.54 8.94 8.73
CA GLU A 60 -8.25 8.39 7.39
C GLU A 60 -9.53 8.28 6.50
N ALA A 61 -10.29 9.37 6.38
CA ALA A 61 -11.61 9.36 5.74
C ALA A 61 -11.60 8.90 4.26
N ASP A 62 -10.52 9.18 3.54
CA ASP A 62 -10.24 8.65 2.21
C ASP A 62 -10.26 7.11 2.18
N ARG A 63 -9.74 6.43 3.21
CA ARG A 63 -9.81 4.96 3.29
C ARG A 63 -11.21 4.43 3.50
N ILE A 64 -11.99 5.10 4.33
CA ILE A 64 -13.38 4.68 4.60
C ILE A 64 -14.16 4.66 3.28
N LEU A 65 -13.87 5.60 2.38
CA LEU A 65 -14.45 5.66 1.04
C LEU A 65 -13.87 4.62 0.10
N GLU A 66 -12.55 4.42 0.08
CA GLU A 66 -11.89 3.38 -0.75
C GLU A 66 -12.38 1.96 -0.41
N GLN A 67 -12.59 1.66 0.86
CA GLN A 67 -13.04 0.34 1.34
C GLN A 67 -14.54 0.12 1.18
N ASN A 68 -15.25 1.06 0.53
CA ASN A 68 -16.70 1.04 0.35
C ASN A 68 -17.48 0.96 1.68
N PHE A 69 -16.92 1.51 2.78
CA PHE A 69 -17.62 1.61 4.06
C PHE A 69 -18.56 2.81 4.14
N GLU A 70 -18.78 3.52 3.02
CA GLU A 70 -19.69 4.66 2.94
C GLU A 70 -21.10 4.31 3.43
N GLU A 71 -21.64 3.16 3.01
CA GLU A 71 -22.97 2.70 3.43
C GLU A 71 -23.04 2.29 4.91
N ASP A 72 -21.94 1.77 5.45
CA ASP A 72 -21.86 1.47 6.88
C ASP A 72 -21.82 2.77 7.70
N MET A 73 -21.04 3.76 7.26
CA MET A 73 -20.96 5.08 7.88
C MET A 73 -22.30 5.83 7.83
N LYS A 74 -23.01 5.76 6.70
CA LYS A 74 -24.38 6.29 6.56
C LYS A 74 -25.31 5.71 7.63
N GLN A 75 -25.23 4.41 7.89
CA GLN A 75 -26.03 3.75 8.91
C GLN A 75 -25.59 4.11 10.34
N ILE A 76 -24.27 4.27 10.57
CA ILE A 76 -23.72 4.70 11.85
C ILE A 76 -24.22 6.12 12.18
N PHE A 77 -24.11 7.08 11.26
CA PHE A 77 -24.54 8.45 11.49
C PHE A 77 -26.04 8.57 11.77
N LYS A 78 -26.88 7.73 11.16
CA LYS A 78 -28.31 7.66 11.44
C LYS A 78 -28.64 7.22 12.87
N ARG A 79 -27.74 6.48 13.53
CA ARG A 79 -27.95 5.93 14.88
C ARG A 79 -27.30 6.79 15.98
N LEU A 80 -26.16 7.41 15.68
CA LEU A 80 -25.44 8.23 16.66
C LEU A 80 -26.20 9.53 16.96
N PRO A 81 -26.05 10.07 18.18
CA PRO A 81 -26.71 11.32 18.56
C PRO A 81 -26.19 12.48 17.70
N GLN A 82 -27.10 13.38 17.31
CA GLN A 82 -26.74 14.51 16.45
C GLN A 82 -26.01 15.62 17.21
N ASN A 83 -26.27 15.80 18.51
CA ASN A 83 -25.62 16.83 19.32
C ASN A 83 -24.26 16.34 19.83
N ARG A 84 -23.25 16.42 18.95
CA ARG A 84 -21.87 16.00 19.18
C ARG A 84 -20.93 16.84 18.31
N GLN A 85 -19.70 17.04 18.77
CA GLN A 85 -18.61 17.51 17.92
C GLN A 85 -18.22 16.41 16.92
N THR A 86 -17.88 16.78 15.69
CA THR A 86 -17.32 15.84 14.71
C THR A 86 -16.05 16.42 14.13
N VAL A 87 -15.04 15.56 14.01
CA VAL A 87 -13.76 15.91 13.41
C VAL A 87 -13.46 14.86 12.36
N LEU A 88 -13.07 15.31 11.17
CA LEU A 88 -12.69 14.44 10.06
C LEU A 88 -11.23 14.74 9.72
N PHE A 89 -10.41 13.69 9.75
CA PHE A 89 -9.02 13.73 9.34
C PHE A 89 -8.86 12.90 8.06
N SER A 90 -8.07 13.42 7.13
CA SER A 90 -7.62 12.70 5.95
C SER A 90 -6.29 13.26 5.51
N ALA A 91 -5.40 12.40 5.02
CA ALA A 91 -4.14 12.83 4.45
C ALA A 91 -4.28 13.31 3.00
N THR A 92 -5.42 13.06 2.34
CA THR A 92 -5.65 13.46 0.95
C THR A 92 -6.97 14.22 0.80
N GLN A 93 -6.94 15.34 0.09
CA GLN A 93 -8.14 16.08 -0.27
C GLN A 93 -8.63 15.61 -1.64
N THR A 94 -9.85 15.09 -1.70
CA THR A 94 -10.47 14.63 -2.94
C THR A 94 -11.93 15.04 -2.95
N GLN A 95 -12.53 15.19 -4.13
CA GLN A 95 -13.95 15.51 -4.24
C GLN A 95 -14.83 14.52 -3.45
N LYS A 96 -14.48 13.23 -3.46
CA LYS A 96 -15.21 12.22 -2.68
C LYS A 96 -15.12 12.45 -1.18
N VAL A 97 -13.97 12.89 -0.68
CA VAL A 97 -13.77 13.23 0.75
C VAL A 97 -14.57 14.48 1.10
N GLU A 98 -14.63 15.49 0.22
CA GLU A 98 -15.45 16.68 0.40
C GLU A 98 -16.96 16.36 0.39
N ASP A 99 -17.40 15.51 -0.53
CA ASP A 99 -18.78 15.04 -0.61
C ASP A 99 -19.15 14.26 0.66
N PHE A 100 -18.24 13.40 1.13
CA PHE A 100 -18.40 12.63 2.36
C PHE A 100 -18.39 13.51 3.62
N ALA A 101 -17.55 14.55 3.66
CA ALA A 101 -17.56 15.55 4.71
C ALA A 101 -18.92 16.27 4.74
N THR A 102 -19.39 16.74 3.59
CA THR A 102 -20.71 17.38 3.45
C THR A 102 -21.84 16.47 3.96
N PHE A 103 -21.78 15.18 3.64
CA PHE A 103 -22.72 14.19 4.15
C PHE A 103 -22.61 13.99 5.68
N THR A 104 -21.39 13.96 6.22
CA THR A 104 -21.08 13.72 7.63
C THR A 104 -21.56 14.86 8.55
N PHE A 105 -21.34 16.11 8.14
CA PHE A 105 -21.71 17.29 8.92
C PHE A 105 -23.18 17.71 8.73
N GLY A 106 -23.83 17.18 7.68
CA GLY A 106 -25.23 17.41 7.38
C GLY A 106 -25.49 18.69 6.56
N LYS A 107 -26.72 18.83 6.05
CA LYS A 107 -27.13 19.95 5.20
C LYS A 107 -27.79 21.12 5.94
N LYS A 108 -27.93 21.04 7.27
CA LYS A 108 -28.53 22.14 8.04
C LYS A 108 -27.55 23.31 8.03
N GLU A 109 -27.98 24.45 7.50
CA GLU A 109 -27.15 25.65 7.35
C GLU A 109 -26.40 26.04 8.63
N GLU A 110 -27.05 25.92 9.80
CA GLU A 110 -26.45 26.22 11.10
C GLU A 110 -25.18 25.42 11.39
N ARG A 111 -25.14 24.13 11.03
CA ARG A 111 -23.96 23.27 11.24
C ARG A 111 -22.87 23.49 10.21
N GLN A 112 -23.24 23.89 9.00
CA GLN A 112 -22.27 24.20 7.96
C GLN A 112 -21.55 25.52 8.23
N ARG A 113 -22.22 26.50 8.85
CA ARG A 113 -21.61 27.79 9.25
C ARG A 113 -20.52 27.64 10.33
N GLU A 114 -20.56 26.57 11.12
CA GLU A 114 -19.58 26.27 12.17
C GLU A 114 -18.44 25.35 11.69
N LEU A 115 -18.46 24.92 10.42
CA LEU A 115 -17.42 24.05 9.88
C LEU A 115 -16.11 24.85 9.71
N VAL A 116 -15.08 24.46 10.45
CA VAL A 116 -13.73 25.00 10.28
C VAL A 116 -12.92 24.03 9.47
N TYR A 117 -12.48 24.46 8.28
CA TYR A 117 -11.48 23.73 7.49
C TYR A 117 -10.08 24.16 7.94
N VAL A 118 -9.26 23.17 8.30
CA VAL A 118 -7.85 23.39 8.65
C VAL A 118 -7.02 22.54 7.70
N GLY A 119 -6.47 23.19 6.67
CA GLY A 119 -5.57 22.58 5.70
C GLY A 119 -4.21 23.27 5.73
N VAL A 120 -3.19 22.60 5.22
CA VAL A 120 -1.91 23.23 4.91
C VAL A 120 -2.06 23.84 3.51
N ASP A 121 -1.64 25.10 3.30
CA ASP A 121 -1.82 25.82 2.03
C ASP A 121 -1.29 25.01 0.83
N ASP A 122 -2.17 24.77 -0.16
CA ASP A 122 -1.90 23.97 -1.37
C ASP A 122 -0.87 24.61 -2.31
N SER A 123 -0.49 25.87 -2.11
CA SER A 123 0.29 26.65 -3.07
C SER A 123 1.77 26.26 -3.16
N GLU A 124 2.35 25.52 -2.21
CA GLU A 124 3.77 25.15 -2.23
C GLU A 124 4.10 23.74 -1.69
N LEU A 125 3.15 22.80 -1.68
CA LEU A 125 3.37 21.49 -1.07
C LEU A 125 4.07 20.51 -2.01
N LYS A 126 5.34 20.19 -1.69
CA LYS A 126 5.88 18.88 -2.03
C LYS A 126 5.02 17.83 -1.29
N PRO A 127 4.39 16.87 -1.98
CA PRO A 127 3.52 15.87 -1.34
C PRO A 127 4.28 14.88 -0.44
N THR A 128 5.60 15.00 -0.39
CA THR A 128 6.53 14.09 0.28
C THR A 128 7.41 14.88 1.24
N VAL A 129 7.68 14.31 2.41
CA VAL A 129 8.50 14.94 3.47
C VAL A 129 9.93 15.24 3.00
N ASP A 130 10.51 16.36 3.44
CA ASP A 130 11.82 16.85 2.96
C ASP A 130 13.00 15.89 3.23
N GLY A 131 12.90 15.03 4.26
CA GLY A 131 13.94 14.05 4.59
C GLY A 131 13.91 12.76 3.75
N LEU A 132 12.98 12.64 2.81
CA LEU A 132 12.75 11.44 2.02
C LEU A 132 13.49 11.49 0.66
N GLN A 133 14.43 10.58 0.46
CA GLN A 133 15.04 10.32 -0.85
C GLN A 133 14.20 9.30 -1.62
N GLN A 134 13.80 9.64 -2.85
CA GLN A 134 12.87 8.82 -3.63
C GLN A 134 13.49 8.42 -4.96
N GLY A 135 13.47 7.11 -5.21
CA GLY A 135 14.10 6.49 -6.36
C GLY A 135 13.21 5.49 -7.07
N TYR A 136 13.51 5.23 -8.34
CA TYR A 136 12.96 4.09 -9.06
C TYR A 136 14.05 3.27 -9.75
N CYS A 137 13.77 1.99 -9.98
CA CYS A 137 14.61 1.09 -10.76
C CYS A 137 13.75 0.39 -11.81
N VAL A 138 14.18 0.41 -13.08
CA VAL A 138 13.53 -0.36 -14.15
C VAL A 138 14.14 -1.76 -14.18
N ILE A 139 13.33 -2.77 -13.86
CA ILE A 139 13.81 -4.15 -13.68
C ILE A 139 12.98 -5.08 -14.56
N PRO A 140 13.60 -5.85 -15.48
CA PRO A 140 12.91 -6.90 -16.22
C PRO A 140 12.25 -7.91 -15.27
N SER A 141 11.04 -8.38 -15.60
CA SER A 141 10.23 -9.19 -14.70
C SER A 141 11.00 -10.40 -14.14
N GLU A 142 11.76 -11.10 -14.98
CA GLU A 142 12.55 -12.28 -14.63
C GLU A 142 13.66 -12.01 -13.60
N LYS A 143 14.11 -10.75 -13.47
CA LYS A 143 15.18 -10.35 -12.53
C LYS A 143 14.64 -9.73 -11.24
N ARG A 144 13.35 -9.41 -11.15
CA ARG A 144 12.77 -8.67 -10.00
C ARG A 144 13.08 -9.31 -8.65
N PHE A 145 12.84 -10.61 -8.52
CA PHE A 145 13.13 -11.33 -7.28
C PHE A 145 14.63 -11.31 -6.94
N LEU A 146 15.50 -11.51 -7.92
CA LEU A 146 16.95 -11.53 -7.71
C LEU A 146 17.47 -10.18 -7.22
N VAL A 147 16.96 -9.07 -7.78
CA VAL A 147 17.30 -7.72 -7.33
C VAL A 147 16.83 -7.50 -5.89
N LEU A 148 15.59 -7.86 -5.57
CA LEU A 148 15.07 -7.78 -4.20
C LEU A 148 15.93 -8.61 -3.23
N TYR A 149 16.21 -9.87 -3.56
CA TYR A 149 17.05 -10.76 -2.76
C TYR A 149 18.43 -10.16 -2.51
N THR A 150 19.07 -9.63 -3.55
CA THR A 150 20.40 -9.01 -3.44
C THR A 150 20.37 -7.80 -2.53
N PHE A 151 19.36 -6.94 -2.68
CA PHE A 151 19.15 -5.78 -1.83
C PHE A 151 18.95 -6.19 -0.37
N LEU A 152 17.98 -7.07 -0.09
CA LEU A 152 17.67 -7.52 1.27
C LEU A 152 18.84 -8.24 1.93
N ARG A 153 19.56 -9.08 1.19
CA ARG A 153 20.78 -9.73 1.71
C ARG A 153 21.85 -8.71 2.07
N LYS A 154 22.05 -7.69 1.23
CA LYS A 154 22.98 -6.60 1.55
C LYS A 154 22.54 -5.87 2.82
N MET A 155 21.25 -5.57 2.96
CA MET A 155 20.72 -4.91 4.17
C MET A 155 20.93 -5.74 5.43
N GLN A 156 20.67 -7.05 5.38
CA GLN A 156 20.89 -7.97 6.51
C GLN A 156 22.38 -8.09 6.90
N LEU A 157 23.30 -7.98 5.94
CA LEU A 157 24.74 -8.08 6.17
C LEU A 157 25.41 -6.75 6.55
N MET A 158 24.66 -5.63 6.55
CA MET A 158 25.23 -4.35 6.97
C MET A 158 25.53 -4.36 8.47
N LYS A 159 26.62 -3.69 8.85
CA LYS A 159 26.99 -3.50 10.27
C LYS A 159 26.00 -2.59 11.00
N GLN A 160 25.37 -1.67 10.27
CA GLN A 160 24.36 -0.77 10.82
C GLN A 160 23.02 -1.49 10.93
N LYS A 161 22.32 -1.26 12.04
CA LYS A 161 20.96 -1.74 12.24
C LYS A 161 20.03 -0.97 11.29
N VAL A 162 19.32 -1.70 10.43
CA VAL A 162 18.42 -1.13 9.43
C VAL A 162 17.06 -1.82 9.44
N LYS A 163 16.00 -1.01 9.33
CA LYS A 163 14.63 -1.49 9.10
C LYS A 163 14.22 -1.29 7.65
N VAL A 164 13.74 -2.37 7.06
CA VAL A 164 13.28 -2.40 5.67
C VAL A 164 11.83 -2.83 5.63
N MET A 165 10.99 -2.09 4.89
CA MET A 165 9.64 -2.52 4.55
C MET A 165 9.51 -2.76 3.05
N VAL A 166 8.91 -3.87 2.67
CA VAL A 166 8.69 -4.25 1.27
C VAL A 166 7.20 -4.41 0.99
N PHE A 167 6.68 -3.61 0.06
CA PHE A 167 5.28 -3.61 -0.34
C PHE A 167 5.03 -4.51 -1.54
N PHE A 168 4.01 -5.34 -1.41
CA PHE A 168 3.47 -6.21 -2.46
C PHE A 168 1.99 -5.93 -2.67
N SER A 169 1.53 -6.22 -3.88
CA SER A 169 0.15 -6.06 -4.35
C SER A 169 -0.81 -7.10 -3.78
N SER A 170 -0.34 -8.30 -3.41
CA SER A 170 -1.21 -9.40 -2.97
C SER A 170 -0.74 -10.08 -1.69
N CYS A 171 -1.71 -10.63 -0.93
CA CYS A 171 -1.42 -11.39 0.30
C CYS A 171 -0.62 -12.67 0.02
N SER A 172 -0.95 -13.40 -1.05
CA SER A 172 -0.22 -14.63 -1.41
C SER A 172 1.20 -14.32 -1.87
N SER A 173 1.45 -13.16 -2.50
CA SER A 173 2.81 -12.71 -2.79
C SER A 173 3.61 -12.46 -1.52
N VAL A 174 3.05 -11.74 -0.53
CA VAL A 174 3.75 -11.56 0.77
C VAL A 174 4.09 -12.89 1.41
N LYS A 175 3.11 -13.82 1.49
CA LYS A 175 3.28 -15.14 2.09
C LYS A 175 4.39 -15.93 1.40
N PHE A 176 4.33 -16.07 0.07
CA PHE A 176 5.36 -16.81 -0.68
C PHE A 176 6.74 -16.18 -0.51
N HIS A 177 6.87 -14.86 -0.65
CA HIS A 177 8.16 -14.21 -0.53
C HIS A 177 8.71 -14.33 0.89
N ALA A 178 7.86 -14.26 1.94
CA ALA A 178 8.29 -14.45 3.32
C ALA A 178 8.77 -15.88 3.57
N GLU A 179 7.99 -16.89 3.18
CA GLU A 179 8.35 -18.31 3.29
C GLU A 179 9.65 -18.61 2.54
N PHE A 180 9.78 -18.09 1.32
CA PHE A 180 10.92 -18.36 0.47
C PHE A 180 12.19 -17.63 0.93
N LEU A 181 12.09 -16.36 1.30
CA LEU A 181 13.22 -15.57 1.83
C LEU A 181 13.75 -16.19 3.13
N ASN A 182 12.87 -16.57 4.06
CA ASN A 182 13.28 -17.27 5.29
C ASN A 182 13.95 -18.61 4.96
N PHE A 183 13.43 -19.38 3.99
CA PHE A 183 14.03 -20.65 3.58
C PHE A 183 15.46 -20.50 3.03
N ILE A 184 15.76 -19.39 2.34
CA ILE A 184 17.08 -19.11 1.78
C ILE A 184 17.98 -18.24 2.69
N GLY A 185 17.58 -18.07 3.97
CA GLY A 185 18.39 -17.44 5.01
C GLY A 185 18.26 -15.93 5.13
N ILE A 186 17.19 -15.34 4.60
CA ILE A 186 16.82 -13.93 4.84
C ILE A 186 15.66 -13.89 5.83
N GLU A 187 15.95 -13.48 7.06
CA GLU A 187 14.95 -13.39 8.12
C GLU A 187 14.01 -12.21 7.85
N CYS A 188 12.72 -12.51 7.74
CA CYS A 188 11.72 -11.48 7.48
C CYS A 188 10.37 -11.81 8.13
N HIS A 189 9.68 -10.73 8.51
CA HIS A 189 8.33 -10.74 9.05
C HIS A 189 7.30 -10.54 7.92
N GLU A 190 6.08 -11.01 8.12
CA GLU A 190 4.97 -10.82 7.18
C GLU A 190 3.75 -10.21 7.88
N ILE A 191 3.13 -9.21 7.25
CA ILE A 191 1.81 -8.72 7.66
C ILE A 191 0.93 -8.54 6.42
N HIS A 192 -0.14 -9.32 6.35
CA HIS A 192 -1.14 -9.24 5.29
C HIS A 192 -2.54 -9.61 5.80
N GLY A 193 -3.58 -9.31 5.01
CA GLY A 193 -4.98 -9.42 5.44
C GLY A 193 -5.50 -10.84 5.72
N GLN A 194 -4.81 -11.87 5.22
CA GLN A 194 -5.17 -13.28 5.48
C GLN A 194 -4.62 -13.81 6.81
N LEU A 195 -3.71 -13.07 7.47
CA LEU A 195 -3.24 -13.45 8.80
C LEU A 195 -4.32 -13.18 9.85
N LYS A 196 -4.43 -14.09 10.82
CA LYS A 196 -5.28 -13.87 12.01
C LYS A 196 -4.87 -12.58 12.71
N GLN A 197 -5.85 -11.82 13.21
CA GLN A 197 -5.62 -10.54 13.86
C GLN A 197 -4.58 -10.62 14.99
N GLN A 198 -4.62 -11.69 15.80
CA GLN A 198 -3.63 -11.91 16.86
C GLN A 198 -2.19 -11.99 16.32
N LYS A 199 -1.95 -12.74 15.23
CA LYS A 199 -0.62 -12.84 14.60
C LYS A 199 -0.19 -11.48 14.05
N ARG A 200 -1.09 -10.75 13.37
CA ARG A 200 -0.82 -9.38 12.85
C ARG A 200 -0.37 -8.45 13.97
N THR A 201 -1.09 -8.43 15.09
CA THR A 201 -0.79 -7.59 16.25
C THR A 201 0.55 -7.97 16.88
N THR A 202 0.80 -9.27 17.10
CA THR A 202 2.07 -9.74 17.67
C THR A 202 3.26 -9.38 16.79
N THR A 203 3.19 -9.69 15.48
CA THR A 203 4.26 -9.37 14.53
C THR A 203 4.49 -7.87 14.40
N PHE A 204 3.43 -7.05 14.40
CA PHE A 204 3.54 -5.60 14.40
C PHE A 204 4.31 -5.07 15.62
N PHE A 205 3.93 -5.50 16.83
CA PHE A 205 4.62 -5.05 18.04
C PHE A 205 6.04 -5.58 18.15
N GLN A 206 6.29 -6.79 17.65
CA GLN A 206 7.64 -7.35 17.58
C GLN A 206 8.52 -6.50 16.67
N PHE A 207 8.11 -6.28 15.41
CA PHE A 207 8.88 -5.49 14.45
C PHE A 207 9.04 -4.02 14.86
N SER A 208 8.03 -3.45 15.51
CA SER A 208 8.09 -2.07 16.02
C SER A 208 9.19 -1.90 17.09
N LYS A 209 9.40 -2.93 17.92
CA LYS A 209 10.42 -2.93 18.99
C LYS A 209 11.82 -3.31 18.52
N GLU A 210 11.93 -4.07 17.44
CA GLU A 210 13.22 -4.41 16.85
C GLU A 210 13.96 -3.13 16.42
N GLU A 211 15.29 -3.17 16.39
CA GLU A 211 16.12 -2.06 15.88
C GLU A 211 16.51 -2.27 14.42
N SER A 212 16.42 -3.50 13.93
CA SER A 212 16.69 -3.89 12.55
C SER A 212 15.80 -5.05 12.16
N GLY A 213 15.41 -5.13 10.89
CA GLY A 213 14.65 -6.26 10.38
C GLY A 213 14.01 -5.95 9.03
N ILE A 214 13.43 -6.98 8.43
CA ILE A 214 12.71 -6.88 7.15
C ILE A 214 11.24 -7.22 7.40
N LEU A 215 10.34 -6.37 6.94
CA LEU A 215 8.89 -6.59 6.98
C LEU A 215 8.31 -6.60 5.57
N LEU A 216 7.71 -7.73 5.18
CA LEU A 216 6.98 -7.90 3.93
C LEU A 216 5.49 -7.67 4.15
N TYR A 217 4.86 -6.98 3.22
CA TYR A 217 3.68 -6.21 3.57
C TYR A 217 2.73 -5.92 2.39
N THR A 218 1.41 -5.77 2.66
CA THR A 218 0.39 -5.37 1.65
C THR A 218 -0.34 -4.07 2.00
N ASN A 219 -0.91 -3.38 1.00
CA ASN A 219 -1.64 -2.10 1.19
C ASN A 219 -2.77 -2.16 2.23
N VAL A 220 -3.43 -3.31 2.39
CA VAL A 220 -4.52 -3.51 3.35
C VAL A 220 -4.04 -3.34 4.79
N ALA A 221 -2.79 -3.69 5.07
CA ALA A 221 -2.22 -3.45 6.37
C ALA A 221 -1.70 -1.98 6.50
N ALA A 222 -1.38 -1.29 5.40
CA ALA A 222 -0.31 -0.24 5.33
C ALA A 222 -0.62 1.10 5.95
N ARG A 223 -1.88 1.52 5.90
CA ARG A 223 -2.26 2.85 6.38
C ARG A 223 -2.71 2.78 7.83
N GLY A 224 -2.45 3.86 8.57
CA GLY A 224 -2.64 3.92 10.02
C GLY A 224 -1.64 3.14 10.90
N LEU A 225 -0.89 2.15 10.38
CA LEU A 225 0.16 1.50 11.16
C LEU A 225 1.40 2.39 11.26
N ASP A 226 1.64 2.93 12.45
CA ASP A 226 2.84 3.68 12.79
C ASP A 226 3.96 2.71 13.18
N ILE A 227 4.83 2.42 12.21
CA ILE A 227 6.05 1.67 12.47
C ILE A 227 7.19 2.69 12.58
N PRO A 228 7.76 2.88 13.78
CA PRO A 228 8.78 3.90 13.98
C PRO A 228 10.11 3.49 13.32
N ASN A 229 10.86 4.50 12.89
CA ASN A 229 12.26 4.39 12.45
C ASN A 229 12.50 3.39 11.31
N VAL A 230 11.67 3.44 10.26
CA VAL A 230 11.91 2.66 9.04
C VAL A 230 12.90 3.39 8.17
N ASP A 231 14.02 2.77 7.78
CA ASP A 231 15.06 3.40 6.96
C ASP A 231 14.79 3.27 5.46
N TYR A 232 14.28 2.10 5.04
CA TYR A 232 14.08 1.76 3.63
C TYR A 232 12.66 1.29 3.35
N ILE A 233 12.03 1.92 2.37
CA ILE A 233 10.78 1.48 1.76
C ILE A 233 11.08 0.92 0.37
N VAL A 234 10.71 -0.32 0.11
CA VAL A 234 10.78 -0.94 -1.22
C VAL A 234 9.36 -1.20 -1.70
N GLN A 235 8.95 -0.52 -2.75
CA GLN A 235 7.70 -0.79 -3.44
C GLN A 235 7.99 -1.82 -4.52
N TYR A 236 7.96 -3.10 -4.14
CA TYR A 236 8.28 -4.20 -5.05
C TYR A 236 7.25 -4.29 -6.18
N ASP A 237 5.97 -4.10 -5.84
CA ASP A 237 4.90 -3.84 -6.80
C ASP A 237 4.51 -2.36 -6.74
N PRO A 238 4.38 -1.67 -7.89
CA PRO A 238 3.94 -0.29 -7.91
C PRO A 238 2.52 -0.13 -7.32
N PRO A 239 2.18 1.06 -6.79
CA PRO A 239 0.83 1.38 -6.36
C PRO A 239 -0.10 1.68 -7.54
N ASP A 240 -1.40 1.45 -7.31
CA ASP A 240 -2.48 1.70 -8.27
C ASP A 240 -2.83 3.20 -8.41
N ASP A 241 -2.42 4.05 -7.46
CA ASP A 241 -2.69 5.50 -7.40
C ASP A 241 -1.46 6.25 -6.82
N PRO A 242 -1.07 7.42 -7.36
CA PRO A 242 -0.17 8.36 -6.69
C PRO A 242 -0.45 8.61 -5.20
N LYS A 243 -1.70 8.59 -4.75
CA LYS A 243 -2.01 8.72 -3.31
C LYS A 243 -1.44 7.56 -2.50
N ASP A 244 -1.70 6.33 -2.95
CA ASP A 244 -1.15 5.12 -2.34
C ASP A 244 0.38 5.18 -2.25
N TYR A 245 1.03 5.72 -3.28
CA TYR A 245 2.47 5.97 -3.27
C TYR A 245 2.88 6.84 -2.07
N ILE A 246 2.25 8.01 -1.91
CA ILE A 246 2.54 8.96 -0.82
C ILE A 246 2.38 8.30 0.54
N HIS A 247 1.31 7.54 0.76
CA HIS A 247 1.08 6.89 2.05
C HIS A 247 2.07 5.76 2.36
N ARG A 248 2.57 5.05 1.33
CA ARG A 248 3.59 4.00 1.47
C ARG A 248 4.92 4.61 1.87
N VAL A 249 5.35 5.68 1.18
CA VAL A 249 6.63 6.33 1.48
C VAL A 249 6.59 7.17 2.75
N GLY A 250 5.41 7.68 3.14
CA GLY A 250 5.17 8.33 4.44
C GLY A 250 5.30 7.40 5.67
N ARG A 251 5.75 6.14 5.48
CA ARG A 251 6.12 5.22 6.58
C ARG A 251 7.58 5.39 7.01
N THR A 252 8.40 6.09 6.24
CA THR A 252 9.78 6.47 6.57
C THR A 252 9.89 7.99 6.73
N ALA A 253 11.09 8.49 7.07
CA ALA A 253 11.40 9.92 7.21
C ALA A 253 10.40 10.69 8.10
N ARG A 254 9.91 10.07 9.18
CA ARG A 254 8.95 10.68 10.12
C ARG A 254 9.65 11.58 11.14
N GLY A 255 9.01 12.70 11.47
CA GLY A 255 9.49 13.71 12.43
C GLY A 255 10.50 14.69 11.83
N ASP A 256 10.77 15.79 12.52
CA ASP A 256 11.52 16.97 12.01
C ASP A 256 12.97 16.68 11.56
N LYS A 257 13.52 15.52 11.92
CA LYS A 257 14.88 15.06 11.53
C LYS A 257 14.89 13.66 10.91
N GLY A 258 13.73 13.11 10.56
CA GLY A 258 13.63 11.78 9.99
C GLY A 258 14.27 11.74 8.60
N GLN A 259 15.18 10.79 8.38
CA GLN A 259 15.70 10.48 7.05
C GLN A 259 15.17 9.13 6.59
N GLY A 260 14.95 9.00 5.29
CA GLY A 260 14.36 7.80 4.71
C GLY A 260 14.67 7.65 3.25
N ARG A 261 14.67 6.41 2.76
CA ARG A 261 14.83 6.10 1.34
C ARG A 261 13.66 5.25 0.85
N ALA A 262 13.08 5.63 -0.28
CA ALA A 262 12.04 4.87 -0.93
C ALA A 262 12.46 4.48 -2.35
N PHE A 263 12.36 3.19 -2.67
CA PHE A 263 12.65 2.64 -3.99
C PHE A 263 11.38 2.06 -4.61
N LEU A 264 11.08 2.45 -5.84
CA LEU A 264 10.00 1.93 -6.66
C LEU A 264 10.54 0.99 -7.72
N PHE A 265 10.12 -0.27 -7.70
CA PHE A 265 10.45 -1.20 -8.77
C PHE A 265 9.42 -1.06 -9.89
N LEU A 266 9.90 -0.86 -11.11
CA LEU A 266 9.05 -0.76 -12.30
C LEU A 266 9.47 -1.80 -13.32
N LEU A 267 8.48 -2.44 -13.94
CA LEU A 267 8.67 -3.13 -15.20
C LEU A 267 8.88 -2.12 -16.35
N PRO A 268 9.56 -2.49 -17.44
CA PRO A 268 9.68 -1.64 -18.62
C PRO A 268 8.33 -1.12 -19.15
N GLU A 269 7.29 -1.95 -19.04
CA GLU A 269 5.92 -1.64 -19.47
C GLU A 269 5.25 -0.57 -18.59
N GLU A 270 5.73 -0.37 -17.35
CA GLU A 270 5.11 0.48 -16.33
C GLU A 270 5.67 1.90 -16.29
N LEU A 271 6.64 2.23 -17.14
CA LEU A 271 7.33 3.54 -17.16
C LEU A 271 6.39 4.74 -17.26
N LYS A 272 5.22 4.57 -17.87
CA LYS A 272 4.20 5.62 -17.95
C LYS A 272 3.71 6.08 -16.58
N LEU A 273 3.81 5.24 -15.53
CA LEU A 273 3.46 5.61 -14.16
C LEU A 273 4.23 6.85 -13.69
N LEU A 274 5.48 7.02 -14.13
CA LEU A 274 6.31 8.17 -13.78
C LEU A 274 5.69 9.50 -14.24
N ILE A 275 4.95 9.49 -15.36
CA ILE A 275 4.27 10.69 -15.88
C ILE A 275 3.14 11.10 -14.92
N TYR A 276 2.37 10.13 -14.43
CA TYR A 276 1.27 10.37 -13.47
C TYR A 276 1.80 10.81 -12.09
N LEU A 277 2.89 10.20 -11.63
CA LEU A 277 3.57 10.61 -10.40
C LEU A 277 4.11 12.04 -10.50
N HIS A 278 4.76 12.38 -11.62
CA HIS A 278 5.25 13.75 -11.87
C HIS A 278 4.10 14.76 -11.93
N ALA A 279 2.97 14.40 -12.55
CA ALA A 279 1.77 15.25 -12.58
C ALA A 279 1.18 15.48 -11.17
N SER A 280 1.46 14.59 -10.22
CA SER A 280 1.11 14.73 -8.80
C SER A 280 2.24 15.37 -7.97
N ASN A 281 3.20 16.07 -8.61
CA ASN A 281 4.38 16.69 -7.98
C ASN A 281 5.32 15.71 -7.26
N ILE A 282 5.34 14.44 -7.66
CA ILE A 282 6.26 13.42 -7.14
C ILE A 282 7.39 13.22 -8.15
N SER A 283 8.58 13.70 -7.81
CA SER A 283 9.78 13.52 -8.63
C SER A 283 10.64 12.37 -8.11
N LEU A 284 11.04 11.46 -9.01
CA LEU A 284 11.83 10.28 -8.67
C LEU A 284 13.16 10.28 -9.39
N THR A 285 14.23 9.90 -8.69
CA THR A 285 15.56 9.74 -9.29
C THR A 285 15.70 8.31 -9.83
N GLU A 286 16.21 8.16 -11.05
CA GLU A 286 16.49 6.83 -11.59
C GLU A 286 17.73 6.23 -10.92
N TYR A 287 17.63 4.98 -10.50
CA TYR A 287 18.74 4.19 -10.00
C TYR A 287 18.95 2.97 -10.90
N GLU A 288 20.19 2.81 -11.36
CA GLU A 288 20.62 1.59 -12.03
C GLU A 288 21.01 0.53 -11.00
N PHE A 289 20.50 -0.69 -11.15
CA PHE A 289 20.98 -1.81 -10.37
C PHE A 289 22.20 -2.44 -11.06
N SER A 290 23.25 -2.71 -10.28
CA SER A 290 24.45 -3.36 -10.81
C SER A 290 24.17 -4.83 -11.10
N GLU A 291 24.09 -5.20 -12.38
CA GLU A 291 23.93 -6.60 -12.81
C GLU A 291 25.05 -7.51 -12.29
N LYS A 292 26.22 -6.94 -11.96
CA LYS A 292 27.39 -7.68 -11.45
C LYS A 292 27.12 -8.31 -10.09
N HIS A 293 26.24 -7.72 -9.28
CA HIS A 293 25.92 -8.18 -7.92
C HIS A 293 24.67 -9.07 -7.87
N VAL A 294 23.93 -9.18 -8.98
CA VAL A 294 22.76 -10.04 -9.08
C VAL A 294 23.22 -11.49 -9.26
N PRO A 295 22.80 -12.44 -8.41
CA PRO A 295 23.17 -13.84 -8.55
C PRO A 295 22.80 -14.37 -9.94
N LYS A 296 23.77 -14.95 -10.65
CA LYS A 296 23.56 -15.50 -12.00
C LYS A 296 22.74 -16.80 -12.01
N SER A 297 22.51 -17.40 -10.84
CA SER A 297 21.96 -18.75 -10.73
C SER A 297 20.47 -18.76 -10.39
N GLN A 298 19.65 -18.11 -11.22
CA GLN A 298 18.19 -18.25 -11.23
C GLN A 298 17.75 -19.72 -11.15
N SER A 299 18.46 -20.60 -11.88
CA SER A 299 18.24 -22.04 -11.90
C SER A 299 18.36 -22.74 -10.54
N LYS A 300 19.15 -22.18 -9.60
CA LYS A 300 19.27 -22.72 -8.25
C LYS A 300 18.01 -22.43 -7.43
N LEU A 301 17.45 -21.22 -7.57
CA LEU A 301 16.22 -20.82 -6.90
C LEU A 301 15.02 -21.61 -7.43
N GLU A 302 14.95 -21.77 -8.75
CA GLU A 302 13.95 -22.60 -9.43
C GLU A 302 13.98 -24.05 -8.93
N LYS A 303 15.17 -24.64 -8.79
CA LYS A 303 15.32 -26.00 -8.23
C LYS A 303 14.83 -26.10 -6.78
N ILE A 304 15.07 -25.07 -5.96
CA ILE A 304 14.60 -25.05 -4.57
C ILE A 304 13.06 -25.03 -4.53
N VAL A 305 12.43 -24.12 -5.27
CA VAL A 305 10.96 -24.01 -5.31
C VAL A 305 10.32 -25.22 -5.99
N ALA A 306 10.97 -25.83 -6.99
CA ALA A 306 10.49 -27.07 -7.61
C ALA A 306 10.63 -28.29 -6.68
N GLY A 307 11.70 -28.36 -5.88
CA GLY A 307 11.99 -29.48 -4.99
C GLY A 307 11.17 -29.48 -3.69
N ASN A 308 10.62 -28.33 -3.29
CA ASN A 308 9.80 -28.21 -2.08
C ASN A 308 8.32 -28.03 -2.43
N TYR A 309 7.49 -29.03 -2.11
CA TYR A 309 6.06 -29.03 -2.41
C TYR A 309 5.32 -27.80 -1.85
N PHE A 310 5.59 -27.42 -0.59
CA PHE A 310 4.90 -26.30 0.05
C PHE A 310 5.27 -24.96 -0.59
N LEU A 311 6.57 -24.74 -0.85
CA LEU A 311 7.02 -23.54 -1.56
C LEU A 311 6.48 -23.49 -2.98
N ASN A 312 6.41 -24.63 -3.67
CA ASN A 312 5.86 -24.71 -5.03
C ASN A 312 4.39 -24.27 -5.08
N GLN A 313 3.57 -24.75 -4.13
CA GLN A 313 2.15 -24.38 -4.06
C GLN A 313 1.98 -22.90 -3.69
N SER A 314 2.74 -22.43 -2.70
CA SER A 314 2.75 -21.02 -2.30
C SER A 314 3.14 -20.11 -3.47
N ALA A 315 4.16 -20.48 -4.25
CA ALA A 315 4.59 -19.78 -5.46
C ALA A 315 3.50 -19.75 -6.55
N LYS A 316 2.76 -20.85 -6.75
CA LYS A 316 1.65 -20.90 -7.72
C LYS A 316 0.52 -19.95 -7.32
N GLU A 317 0.14 -19.96 -6.05
CA GLU A 317 -0.87 -19.05 -5.50
C GLU A 317 -0.43 -17.59 -5.62
N ALA A 318 0.83 -17.30 -5.27
CA ALA A 318 1.43 -15.98 -5.41
C ALA A 318 1.41 -15.49 -6.85
N TYR A 319 1.91 -16.29 -7.81
CA TYR A 319 1.89 -15.99 -9.24
C TYR A 319 0.47 -15.67 -9.74
N ARG A 320 -0.50 -16.53 -9.42
CA ARG A 320 -1.91 -16.31 -9.79
C ARG A 320 -2.44 -15.01 -9.20
N SER A 321 -2.21 -14.79 -7.91
CA SER A 321 -2.71 -13.60 -7.20
C SER A 321 -2.10 -12.31 -7.71
N TYR A 322 -0.82 -12.33 -8.10
CA TYR A 322 -0.12 -11.21 -8.70
C TYR A 322 -0.76 -10.83 -10.03
N LEU A 323 -0.99 -11.79 -10.92
CA LEU A 323 -1.65 -11.53 -12.21
C LEU A 323 -3.08 -10.99 -12.04
N LEU A 324 -3.82 -11.51 -11.06
CA LEU A 324 -5.17 -11.01 -10.74
C LEU A 324 -5.14 -9.58 -10.19
N ALA A 325 -4.19 -9.28 -9.29
CA ALA A 325 -3.99 -7.93 -8.76
C ALA A 325 -3.57 -6.96 -9.87
N TYR A 326 -2.64 -7.36 -10.74
CA TYR A 326 -2.25 -6.60 -11.92
C TYR A 326 -3.46 -6.29 -12.81
N ASN A 327 -4.28 -7.31 -13.07
CA ASN A 327 -5.50 -7.17 -13.84
C ASN A 327 -6.64 -6.43 -13.11
N SER A 328 -6.54 -6.14 -11.81
CA SER A 328 -7.52 -5.31 -11.10
C SER A 328 -7.17 -3.82 -11.09
N HIS A 329 -5.96 -3.43 -11.48
CA HIS A 329 -5.54 -2.02 -11.50
C HIS A 329 -6.47 -1.16 -12.37
N SER A 330 -6.74 0.06 -11.94
CA SER A 330 -7.61 1.01 -12.66
C SER A 330 -6.99 1.55 -13.94
N MET A 331 -5.69 1.87 -13.91
CA MET A 331 -4.93 2.46 -15.03
C MET A 331 -4.51 1.40 -16.06
N LYS A 332 -5.47 0.97 -16.91
CA LYS A 332 -5.27 -0.07 -17.93
C LYS A 332 -4.32 0.31 -19.07
N ASP A 333 -4.03 1.59 -19.24
CA ASP A 333 -3.06 2.10 -20.21
C ASP A 333 -1.59 1.89 -19.77
N ILE A 334 -1.39 1.62 -18.48
CA ILE A 334 -0.11 1.29 -17.83
C ILE A 334 -0.10 -0.20 -17.46
N PHE A 335 -1.07 -0.63 -16.66
CA PHE A 335 -1.15 -1.98 -16.10
C PHE A 335 -2.05 -2.87 -16.96
N ASP A 336 -1.52 -3.28 -18.10
CA ASP A 336 -2.17 -4.23 -19.01
C ASP A 336 -1.57 -5.64 -18.84
N VAL A 337 -2.34 -6.53 -18.20
CA VAL A 337 -1.92 -7.91 -17.97
C VAL A 337 -1.62 -8.66 -19.29
N HIS A 338 -2.21 -8.22 -20.41
CA HIS A 338 -2.02 -8.86 -21.72
C HIS A 338 -0.72 -8.45 -22.40
N GLN A 339 -0.06 -7.39 -21.92
CA GLN A 339 1.25 -6.95 -22.40
C GLN A 339 2.40 -7.62 -21.63
N LEU A 340 2.11 -8.27 -20.51
CA LEU A 340 3.13 -8.96 -19.73
C LEU A 340 3.62 -10.24 -20.43
N ASP A 341 4.93 -10.42 -20.44
CA ASP A 341 5.54 -11.71 -20.78
C ASP A 341 5.36 -12.68 -19.60
N LEU A 342 4.34 -13.53 -19.68
CA LEU A 342 4.00 -14.49 -18.63
C LEU A 342 5.14 -15.46 -18.30
N LYS A 343 6.06 -15.74 -19.22
CA LYS A 343 7.22 -16.59 -18.96
C LYS A 343 8.23 -15.86 -18.07
N LYS A 344 8.48 -14.58 -18.35
CA LYS A 344 9.34 -13.73 -17.50
C LYS A 344 8.73 -13.47 -16.13
N VAL A 345 7.41 -13.26 -16.06
CA VAL A 345 6.69 -13.18 -14.78
C VAL A 345 6.80 -14.50 -14.03
N ALA A 346 6.63 -15.65 -14.68
CA ALA A 346 6.77 -16.94 -14.02
C ALA A 346 8.17 -17.16 -13.42
N ALA A 347 9.22 -16.72 -14.13
CA ALA A 347 10.60 -16.76 -13.62
C ALA A 347 10.77 -15.95 -12.33
N SER A 348 10.06 -14.82 -12.16
CA SER A 348 10.12 -14.03 -10.92
C SER A 348 9.53 -14.76 -9.70
N PHE A 349 8.72 -15.80 -9.93
CA PHE A 349 8.20 -16.72 -8.90
C PHE A 349 8.94 -18.06 -8.89
N CYS A 350 10.14 -18.11 -9.47
CA CYS A 350 11.00 -19.30 -9.56
C CYS A 350 10.39 -20.47 -10.35
N PHE A 351 9.65 -20.18 -11.42
CA PHE A 351 9.19 -21.19 -12.36
C PHE A 351 9.89 -21.10 -13.72
N ASN A 352 10.32 -22.25 -14.24
CA ASN A 352 10.88 -22.38 -15.60
C ASN A 352 9.82 -22.20 -16.69
N SER A 353 8.54 -22.43 -16.34
CA SER A 353 7.41 -22.32 -17.26
C SER A 353 6.18 -21.80 -16.51
N PRO A 354 5.33 -20.98 -17.15
CA PRO A 354 4.19 -20.35 -16.50
C PRO A 354 3.16 -21.40 -16.04
N PRO A 355 2.79 -21.42 -14.74
CA PRO A 355 1.65 -22.21 -14.27
C PRO A 355 0.36 -21.80 -14.98
N LYS A 356 -0.56 -22.76 -15.19
CA LYS A 356 -1.87 -22.45 -15.77
C LYS A 356 -2.67 -21.55 -14.84
N VAL A 357 -3.13 -20.40 -15.34
CA VAL A 357 -4.01 -19.48 -14.62
C VAL A 357 -5.25 -19.21 -15.45
N ASN A 358 -6.42 -19.51 -14.89
CA ASN A 358 -7.70 -19.10 -15.46
C ASN A 358 -7.91 -17.61 -15.13
N LEU A 359 -7.46 -16.74 -16.04
CA LEU A 359 -7.87 -15.35 -16.06
C LEU A 359 -9.25 -15.31 -16.73
N ASN A 360 -10.30 -14.83 -16.05
CA ASN A 360 -11.59 -14.59 -16.69
C ASN A 360 -11.36 -13.50 -17.75
N LEU A 361 -11.23 -13.95 -18.99
CA LEU A 361 -10.73 -13.22 -20.16
C LEU A 361 -11.80 -12.38 -20.87
N GLU A 362 -12.81 -11.90 -20.15
CA GLU A 362 -13.72 -10.89 -20.68
C GLU A 362 -13.27 -9.52 -20.20
N SER A 363 -12.31 -8.93 -20.91
CA SER A 363 -11.92 -7.54 -20.70
C SER A 363 -12.18 -6.72 -21.96
N SER A 364 -12.70 -5.51 -21.74
CA SER A 364 -13.00 -4.46 -22.71
C SER A 364 -11.84 -4.11 -23.67
N ALA A 365 -10.63 -4.65 -23.43
CA ALA A 365 -9.46 -4.61 -24.30
C ALA A 365 -9.74 -5.23 -25.69
N SER A 366 -10.57 -6.27 -25.78
CA SER A 366 -10.97 -6.85 -27.09
C SER A 366 -11.82 -5.89 -27.93
N ARG A 367 -12.60 -5.00 -27.30
CA ARG A 367 -13.35 -3.93 -27.96
C ARG A 367 -12.43 -2.78 -28.40
N HIS A 368 -11.43 -2.43 -27.59
CA HIS A 368 -10.46 -1.37 -27.92
C HIS A 368 -9.57 -1.71 -29.12
N ARG A 369 -9.24 -3.00 -29.32
CA ARG A 369 -8.48 -3.47 -30.48
C ARG A 369 -9.22 -3.29 -31.82
N LYS A 370 -10.57 -3.23 -31.80
CA LYS A 370 -11.39 -2.90 -32.99
C LYS A 370 -11.43 -1.40 -33.30
N MET A 371 -11.40 -0.53 -32.29
CA MET A 371 -11.43 0.93 -32.48
C MET A 371 -10.11 1.50 -33.03
N ARG A 372 -8.97 0.92 -32.64
CA ARG A 372 -7.64 1.44 -33.00
C ARG A 372 -7.26 1.30 -34.49
N LYS A 373 -8.07 0.62 -35.31
CA LYS A 373 -7.87 0.54 -36.77
C LYS A 373 -8.37 1.77 -37.53
N VAL A 374 -9.09 2.71 -36.90
CA VAL A 374 -9.83 3.75 -37.63
C VAL A 374 -9.17 5.14 -37.62
N ASP A 375 -8.35 5.50 -36.63
CA ASP A 375 -7.80 6.86 -36.56
C ASP A 375 -6.28 6.92 -36.75
N GLY A 376 -5.87 7.12 -38.00
CA GLY A 376 -4.55 7.63 -38.35
C GLY A 376 -4.55 9.15 -38.37
N ARG A 377 -3.87 9.79 -37.40
CA ARG A 377 -3.26 11.13 -37.58
C ARG A 377 -2.19 11.40 -36.52
N LYS A 378 -0.98 11.68 -37.02
CA LYS A 378 0.25 12.04 -36.30
C LYS A 378 0.09 13.34 -35.49
N ARG A 379 0.54 13.37 -34.23
CA ARG A 379 1.02 14.60 -33.57
C ARG A 379 2.08 14.31 -32.49
N HIS A 380 3.12 15.15 -32.54
CA HIS A 380 4.26 15.36 -31.62
C HIS A 380 5.30 14.24 -31.47
N GLY A 381 6.55 14.58 -31.82
CA GLY A 381 7.72 13.70 -31.91
C GLY A 381 8.27 13.23 -30.55
N ILE A 382 7.41 12.61 -29.76
CA ILE A 382 7.77 11.83 -28.58
C ILE A 382 7.75 10.37 -29.01
N SER A 383 8.86 9.65 -28.81
CA SER A 383 8.99 8.23 -29.14
C SER A 383 9.47 7.44 -27.92
N PRO A 384 9.30 6.11 -27.91
CA PRO A 384 9.83 5.25 -26.83
C PRO A 384 11.34 5.41 -26.59
N SER A 385 12.07 5.89 -27.60
CA SER A 385 13.51 6.18 -27.55
C SER A 385 13.85 7.62 -27.13
N ASN A 386 12.88 8.52 -27.03
CA ASN A 386 13.09 9.90 -26.57
C ASN A 386 11.84 10.44 -25.85
N PRO A 387 11.64 10.09 -24.56
CA PRO A 387 10.48 10.51 -23.79
C PRO A 387 10.46 12.01 -23.45
N TYR A 388 11.55 12.76 -23.70
CA TYR A 388 11.69 14.15 -23.26
C TYR A 388 11.78 15.19 -24.39
N GLY A 389 11.63 14.80 -25.67
CA GLY A 389 11.83 15.75 -26.77
C GLY A 389 13.26 16.33 -26.78
N ARG A 390 13.53 17.42 -27.51
CA ARG A 390 14.89 17.98 -27.63
C ARG A 390 15.37 18.57 -26.28
N ARG A 391 16.41 17.96 -25.68
CA ARG A 391 17.15 18.52 -24.54
C ARG A 391 18.26 19.46 -25.01
N GLY A 392 18.27 20.70 -24.53
CA GLY A 392 19.43 21.59 -24.53
C GLY A 392 20.39 21.19 -23.41
N GLY A 393 21.70 21.32 -23.65
CA GLY A 393 22.75 20.64 -22.89
C GLY A 393 23.06 21.17 -21.48
N CYS A 394 23.82 20.31 -20.78
CA CYS A 394 24.43 20.45 -19.46
C CYS A 394 23.49 20.34 -18.26
N ASP A 395 23.52 19.16 -17.61
CA ASP A 395 23.58 19.04 -16.14
C ASP A 395 24.19 17.69 -15.73
N HIS A 396 25.05 17.74 -14.71
CA HIS A 396 25.91 16.68 -14.22
C HIS A 396 25.13 15.52 -13.57
N MET A 397 25.45 14.27 -13.95
CA MET A 397 25.00 13.06 -13.25
C MET A 397 25.90 12.76 -12.05
N ASP A 398 25.32 12.68 -10.86
CA ASP A 398 25.99 12.14 -9.69
C ASP A 398 25.77 10.62 -9.59
N LEU A 399 26.88 9.88 -9.72
CA LEU A 399 26.97 8.42 -9.58
C LEU A 399 27.05 8.01 -8.10
N ALA A 400 25.96 7.51 -7.53
CA ALA A 400 26.01 6.74 -6.28
C ALA A 400 26.04 5.23 -6.59
N ARG A 401 27.15 4.56 -6.27
CA ARG A 401 27.31 3.11 -6.40
C ARG A 401 26.71 2.39 -5.18
N PHE A 402 25.79 1.44 -5.41
CA PHE A 402 25.39 0.45 -4.40
C PHE A 402 26.14 -0.87 -4.60
#